data_AF-A0A9X4KUQ4-F1
#
_entry.id   AF-A0A9X4KUQ4-F1
#
_cell.length_a   1.000
_cell.length_b   1.000
_cell.length_c   1.000
_cell.angle_alpha   90.00
_cell.angle_beta   90.00
_cell.angle_gamma   90.00
#
_symmetry.space_group_name_H-M   'P 1'
#
loop_
_entity.id
_entity.type
_entity.pdbx_description
1 polymer ?
#
loop_
_entity_poly.entity_id
_entity_poly.type
_entity_poly.pdbx_seq_one_letter_code
_entity_poly.pdbx_strand_id
1 'polypeptide(L)'
;MSIFAKRTGLAISAAFVAFTVGAVSSAAAADEDSQAANPADTPVLIVDPAPDVARLDLARHEMKIALDGSGAMLDGKSIATAKPILKDGRVYVALRTLSQSGAVSANAKINPGLTALNFRIGSDHVYDGEGNMLPPDFYTTPKPFLANGVAYVPVKALAWLGLSAATADGQVVWQWSEKTAQVMRASWDTNEAETTFTVLYRKELYAPQLMASTGAGSWSGGTDGSQVVAKDIEIDGNLYNRIRFTAQLHPGINILQAAPAGSSGAEFKVVRHVDDPSALPVNLTEEAQGYLTVEAPASGFVKTKAGMPIPVAGKVGDPHNLGFDKVTLVIQKYAPRGSGFAHQVYETVGTQDIAIKDGSFSGSIALKETGSYWIAINSPAKIPFPGSGLASVRWAEFFVEAE
;
A
#
# COMPACT_ATOMS: atom_id res chain seq x y z
N MET A 1 56.80 13.76 13.19
CA MET A 1 56.60 14.48 11.91
C MET A 1 55.19 14.18 11.42
N SER A 2 54.34 15.21 11.41
CA SER A 2 52.91 15.14 11.11
C SER A 2 52.68 15.55 9.66
N ILE A 3 51.83 14.85 8.91
CA ILE A 3 51.08 15.42 7.79
C ILE A 3 49.63 14.94 7.86
N PHE A 4 48.73 15.93 7.84
CA PHE A 4 47.29 15.89 8.04
C PHE A 4 46.53 15.29 6.86
N ALA A 5 45.49 14.51 7.16
CA ALA A 5 44.39 14.18 6.25
C ALA A 5 43.31 15.28 6.33
N LYS A 6 42.96 15.85 5.17
CA LYS A 6 41.86 16.82 5.00
C LYS A 6 40.51 16.12 5.18
N ARG A 7 39.75 16.54 6.19
CA ARG A 7 38.29 16.31 6.28
C ARG A 7 37.59 17.57 5.77
N THR A 8 36.85 17.43 4.68
CA THR A 8 35.91 18.42 4.16
C THR A 8 34.62 18.32 4.98
N GLY A 9 34.37 19.33 5.82
CA GLY A 9 33.09 19.53 6.49
C GLY A 9 32.18 20.38 5.61
N LEU A 10 30.99 19.86 5.30
CA LEU A 10 29.92 20.63 4.67
C LEU A 10 29.09 21.27 5.79
N ALA A 11 29.13 22.59 5.89
CA ALA A 11 28.33 23.38 6.81
C ALA A 11 26.94 23.62 6.20
N ILE A 12 25.89 23.13 6.86
CA ILE A 12 24.50 23.50 6.54
C ILE A 12 24.14 24.65 7.48
N SER A 13 23.98 25.85 6.90
CA SER A 13 23.50 27.04 7.62
C SER A 13 21.98 26.97 7.76
N ALA A 14 21.50 26.93 9.00
CA ALA A 14 20.08 27.10 9.33
C ALA A 14 19.79 28.60 9.56
N ALA A 15 18.99 29.20 8.68
CA ALA A 15 18.47 30.55 8.89
C ALA A 15 17.17 30.47 9.70
N PHE A 16 17.22 30.92 10.95
CA PHE A 16 16.06 31.22 11.78
C PHE A 16 15.53 32.60 11.38
N VAL A 17 14.31 32.66 10.84
CA VAL A 17 13.56 33.92 10.74
C VAL A 17 12.63 34.01 11.95
N ALA A 18 12.93 34.94 12.84
CA ALA A 18 12.07 35.33 13.95
C ALA A 18 10.92 36.21 13.43
N PHE A 19 9.67 35.80 13.67
CA PHE A 19 8.51 36.67 13.51
C PHE A 19 8.30 37.44 14.82
N THR A 20 8.52 38.75 14.77
CA THR A 20 8.10 39.70 15.80
C THR A 20 6.63 40.05 15.62
N VAL A 21 5.84 39.85 16.69
CA VAL A 21 4.46 40.30 16.79
C VAL A 21 4.48 41.78 17.16
N GLY A 22 4.12 42.64 16.21
CA GLY A 22 3.87 44.06 16.44
C GLY A 22 2.38 44.32 16.53
N ALA A 23 1.91 44.70 17.72
CA ALA A 23 0.57 45.25 17.93
C ALA A 23 0.57 46.75 17.59
N VAL A 24 -0.37 47.21 16.76
CA VAL A 24 -0.79 48.62 16.74
C VAL A 24 -2.30 48.71 16.49
N SER A 25 -2.91 49.58 17.29
CA SER A 25 -4.32 49.91 17.44
C SER A 25 -5.02 50.51 16.21
N SER A 26 -6.35 50.45 16.30
CA SER A 26 -7.40 51.09 15.51
C SER A 26 -7.37 52.62 15.49
N ALA A 27 -7.66 53.22 14.32
CA ALA A 27 -8.35 54.51 14.18
C ALA A 27 -9.04 54.59 12.80
N ALA A 28 -10.19 55.26 12.77
CA ALA A 28 -11.20 55.25 11.70
C ALA A 28 -11.19 56.49 10.79
N ALA A 29 -11.95 56.36 9.69
CA ALA A 29 -12.55 57.37 8.79
C ALA A 29 -11.59 58.06 7.77
N ALA A 30 -11.94 58.35 6.51
CA ALA A 30 -13.21 58.36 5.77
C ALA A 30 -12.95 58.22 4.24
N ASP A 31 -14.01 57.85 3.49
CA ASP A 31 -14.43 58.20 2.11
C ASP A 31 -13.37 58.60 1.04
N GLU A 32 -13.43 58.20 -0.23
CA GLU A 32 -14.57 57.90 -1.12
C GLU A 32 -14.00 57.28 -2.43
N ASP A 33 -14.90 56.69 -3.22
CA ASP A 33 -14.85 56.54 -4.69
C ASP A 33 -14.31 55.23 -5.34
N SER A 34 -15.30 54.41 -5.75
CA SER A 34 -15.47 53.83 -7.09
C SER A 34 -14.36 52.99 -7.74
N GLN A 35 -14.51 51.66 -7.66
CA GLN A 35 -14.66 50.82 -8.86
C GLN A 35 -15.09 49.39 -8.47
N ALA A 36 -16.30 49.01 -8.90
CA ALA A 36 -16.78 47.64 -8.84
C ALA A 36 -15.97 46.76 -9.80
N ALA A 37 -15.10 45.92 -9.24
CA ALA A 37 -14.53 44.79 -9.95
C ALA A 37 -15.46 43.58 -9.75
N ASN A 38 -15.93 43.01 -10.86
CA ASN A 38 -16.68 41.76 -10.92
C ASN A 38 -16.01 40.69 -10.04
N PRO A 39 -16.75 39.95 -9.19
CA PRO A 39 -16.21 38.75 -8.59
C PRO A 39 -15.92 37.78 -9.75
N ALA A 40 -14.63 37.46 -9.90
CA ALA A 40 -14.16 36.43 -10.79
C ALA A 40 -15.00 35.16 -10.58
N ASP A 41 -15.56 34.66 -11.67
CA ASP A 41 -16.13 33.32 -11.76
C ASP A 41 -15.14 32.36 -11.12
N THR A 42 -15.49 31.90 -9.92
CA THR A 42 -14.87 30.72 -9.37
C THR A 42 -15.30 29.61 -10.32
N PRO A 43 -14.39 28.88 -10.98
CA PRO A 43 -14.80 27.79 -11.83
C PRO A 43 -15.60 26.83 -10.94
N VAL A 44 -16.91 26.78 -11.16
CA VAL A 44 -17.76 25.73 -10.60
C VAL A 44 -17.23 24.46 -11.24
N LEU A 45 -16.41 23.75 -10.47
CA LEU A 45 -15.95 22.43 -10.85
C LEU A 45 -17.23 21.60 -10.97
N ILE A 46 -17.66 21.33 -12.21
CA ILE A 46 -18.72 20.37 -12.47
C ILE A 46 -18.14 19.03 -12.04
N VAL A 47 -18.40 18.64 -10.79
CA VAL A 47 -18.11 17.31 -10.28
C VAL A 47 -19.17 16.41 -10.87
N ASP A 48 -18.83 15.74 -11.97
CA ASP A 48 -19.60 14.62 -12.47
C ASP A 48 -19.78 13.62 -11.30
N PRO A 49 -21.01 13.29 -10.89
CA PRO A 49 -21.24 12.39 -9.77
C PRO A 49 -21.06 10.95 -10.24
N ALA A 50 -19.84 10.56 -10.58
CA ALA A 50 -19.47 9.16 -10.45
C ALA A 50 -19.59 8.83 -8.96
N PRO A 51 -20.43 7.84 -8.55
CA PRO A 51 -20.57 7.50 -7.14
C PRO A 51 -19.19 7.14 -6.58
N ASP A 52 -18.89 7.65 -5.39
CA ASP A 52 -17.66 7.30 -4.66
C ASP A 52 -17.51 5.77 -4.65
N VAL A 53 -16.38 5.23 -5.11
CA VAL A 53 -16.20 3.77 -5.23
C VAL A 53 -15.92 3.14 -3.87
N ALA A 54 -15.42 3.94 -2.94
CA ALA A 54 -15.14 3.52 -1.58
C ALA A 54 -15.22 4.67 -0.59
N ARG A 55 -15.45 4.31 0.67
CA ARG A 55 -15.29 5.16 1.85
C ARG A 55 -14.27 4.54 2.79
N LEU A 56 -13.27 5.32 3.18
CA LEU A 56 -12.24 4.93 4.14
C LEU A 56 -12.55 5.58 5.48
N ASP A 57 -12.77 4.73 6.46
CA ASP A 57 -13.22 5.07 7.79
C ASP A 57 -12.11 4.88 8.83
N LEU A 58 -12.28 5.55 9.97
CA LEU A 58 -11.38 5.49 11.11
C LEU A 58 -12.24 5.25 12.35
N ALA A 59 -12.21 4.02 12.85
CA ALA A 59 -12.77 3.68 14.14
C ALA A 59 -11.71 3.96 15.21
N ARG A 60 -12.08 4.72 16.24
CA ARG A 60 -11.22 4.98 17.40
C ARG A 60 -11.75 4.18 18.56
N HIS A 61 -10.85 3.49 19.23
CA HIS A 61 -11.17 2.66 20.37
C HIS A 61 -10.44 3.15 21.60
N GLU A 62 -11.11 3.08 22.74
CA GLU A 62 -10.55 3.40 24.03
C GLU A 62 -10.90 2.30 25.04
N MET A 63 -9.88 1.81 25.73
CA MET A 63 -10.04 0.92 26.87
C MET A 63 -9.50 1.56 28.14
N LYS A 64 -10.32 1.60 29.18
CA LYS A 64 -9.96 2.08 30.51
C LYS A 64 -10.00 0.92 31.49
N ILE A 65 -8.93 0.71 32.25
CA ILE A 65 -8.84 -0.38 33.24
C ILE A 65 -8.42 0.23 34.57
N ALA A 66 -9.22 0.01 35.61
CA ALA A 66 -8.86 0.47 36.94
C ALA A 66 -7.70 -0.38 37.52
N LEU A 67 -6.66 0.29 38.02
CA LEU A 67 -5.49 -0.37 38.60
C LEU A 67 -5.82 -1.16 39.88
N ASP A 68 -6.88 -0.77 40.59
CA ASP A 68 -7.35 -1.48 41.78
C ASP A 68 -8.07 -2.80 41.43
N GLY A 69 -8.47 -2.98 40.17
CA GLY A 69 -9.23 -4.12 39.67
C GLY A 69 -10.75 -3.96 39.78
N SER A 70 -11.26 -2.76 40.06
CA SER A 70 -12.70 -2.48 40.21
C SER A 70 -13.49 -2.62 38.90
N GLY A 71 -12.83 -2.57 37.74
CA GLY A 71 -13.46 -2.86 36.46
C GLY A 71 -12.65 -2.38 35.25
N ALA A 72 -13.21 -2.63 34.07
CA ALA A 72 -12.71 -2.11 32.82
C ALA A 72 -13.85 -1.72 31.88
N MET A 73 -13.60 -0.73 31.03
CA MET A 73 -14.53 -0.26 30.01
C MET A 73 -13.83 -0.27 28.66
N LEU A 74 -14.52 -0.73 27.63
CA LEU A 74 -14.13 -0.65 26.22
C LEU A 74 -15.20 0.15 25.48
N ASP A 75 -14.83 1.28 24.90
CA ASP A 75 -15.74 2.18 24.18
C ASP A 75 -17.01 2.51 24.99
N GLY A 76 -16.82 2.77 26.29
CA GLY A 76 -17.89 3.06 27.24
C GLY A 76 -18.70 1.86 27.72
N LYS A 77 -18.40 0.63 27.27
CA LYS A 77 -19.09 -0.61 27.69
C LYS A 77 -18.25 -1.37 28.70
N SER A 78 -18.87 -1.83 29.79
CA SER A 78 -18.17 -2.65 30.80
C SER A 78 -17.72 -3.98 30.22
N ILE A 79 -16.48 -4.36 30.49
CA ILE A 79 -15.90 -5.65 30.08
C ILE A 79 -15.18 -6.32 31.25
N ALA A 80 -15.19 -7.66 31.26
CA ALA A 80 -14.47 -8.43 32.26
C ALA A 80 -12.99 -8.55 31.87
N THR A 81 -12.08 -8.11 32.75
CA THR A 81 -10.65 -8.12 32.48
C THR A 81 -9.86 -8.60 33.70
N ALA A 82 -8.61 -9.03 33.49
CA ALA A 82 -7.70 -9.20 34.62
C ALA A 82 -7.28 -7.85 35.21
N LYS A 83 -7.03 -7.83 36.52
CA LYS A 83 -6.41 -6.69 37.20
C LYS A 83 -5.00 -6.43 36.62
N PRO A 84 -4.68 -5.21 36.17
CA PRO A 84 -3.31 -4.82 35.83
C PRO A 84 -2.37 -4.95 37.03
N ILE A 85 -1.08 -5.18 36.78
CA ILE A 85 -0.06 -5.24 37.82
C ILE A 85 0.91 -4.08 37.64
N LEU A 86 1.04 -3.27 38.69
CA LEU A 86 2.14 -2.31 38.81
C LEU A 86 3.31 -3.02 39.47
N LYS A 87 4.43 -3.15 38.75
CA LYS A 87 5.65 -3.79 39.24
C LYS A 87 6.86 -2.95 38.81
N ASP A 88 7.70 -2.59 39.77
CA ASP A 88 8.92 -1.78 39.55
C ASP A 88 8.64 -0.45 38.82
N GLY A 89 7.52 0.20 39.15
CA GLY A 89 7.08 1.45 38.51
C GLY A 89 6.57 1.28 37.08
N ARG A 90 6.35 0.04 36.61
CA ARG A 90 5.89 -0.28 35.26
C ARG A 90 4.56 -1.00 35.31
N VAL A 91 3.68 -0.67 34.38
CA VAL A 91 2.37 -1.33 34.24
C VAL A 91 2.48 -2.53 33.31
N TYR A 92 1.94 -3.64 33.80
CA TYR A 92 1.76 -4.86 33.06
C TYR A 92 0.29 -5.24 33.02
N VAL A 93 -0.12 -5.83 31.91
CA VAL A 93 -1.49 -6.27 31.70
C VAL A 93 -1.53 -7.70 31.26
N ALA A 94 -2.61 -8.38 31.62
CA ALA A 94 -2.80 -9.75 31.22
C ALA A 94 -2.97 -9.83 29.70
N LEU A 95 -2.26 -10.76 29.07
CA LEU A 95 -2.34 -10.97 27.62
C LEU A 95 -3.78 -11.24 27.16
N ARG A 96 -4.56 -11.99 27.95
CA ARG A 96 -5.99 -12.23 27.69
C ARG A 96 -6.82 -10.94 27.62
N THR A 97 -6.47 -9.91 28.40
CA THR A 97 -7.16 -8.62 28.40
C THR A 97 -6.96 -7.89 27.07
N LEU A 98 -5.76 -8.00 26.48
CA LEU A 98 -5.47 -7.46 25.14
C LEU A 98 -6.23 -8.21 24.04
N SER A 99 -6.37 -9.53 24.18
CA SER A 99 -7.18 -10.32 23.24
C SER A 99 -8.66 -9.99 23.32
N GLN A 100 -9.18 -9.78 24.53
CA GLN A 100 -10.57 -9.40 24.77
C GLN A 100 -10.89 -7.99 24.27
N SER A 101 -9.90 -7.10 24.17
CA SER A 101 -10.10 -5.75 23.66
C SER A 101 -10.24 -5.69 22.13
N GLY A 102 -9.91 -6.78 21.42
CA GLY A 102 -9.85 -6.81 19.96
C GLY A 102 -8.62 -6.11 19.36
N ALA A 103 -7.86 -5.35 20.16
CA ALA A 103 -6.70 -4.59 19.71
C ALA A 103 -5.53 -5.48 19.24
N VAL A 104 -5.44 -6.72 19.76
CA VAL A 104 -4.41 -7.69 19.40
C VAL A 104 -5.01 -9.09 19.38
N SER A 105 -4.85 -9.84 18.30
CA SER A 105 -5.16 -11.27 18.30
C SER A 105 -4.03 -12.06 18.96
N ALA A 106 -4.33 -12.79 20.03
CA ALA A 106 -3.39 -13.78 20.57
C ALA A 106 -3.48 -15.07 19.72
N ASN A 107 -2.92 -15.00 18.50
CA ASN A 107 -2.42 -16.06 17.61
C ASN A 107 -2.76 -15.83 16.11
N ALA A 108 -1.68 -15.78 15.31
CA ALA A 108 -1.53 -15.96 13.85
C ALA A 108 -2.19 -14.97 12.84
N LYS A 109 -1.30 -14.13 12.26
CA LYS A 109 -1.31 -13.42 10.95
C LYS A 109 -2.15 -12.14 10.81
N ILE A 110 -1.49 -11.06 10.37
CA ILE A 110 -1.68 -10.32 9.09
C ILE A 110 -0.45 -9.41 8.82
N ASN A 111 -0.14 -9.15 7.53
CA ASN A 111 1.04 -8.51 6.90
C ASN A 111 0.71 -7.09 6.33
N PRO A 112 1.65 -6.17 6.00
CA PRO A 112 3.06 -5.97 6.39
C PRO A 112 3.33 -4.69 7.22
N GLY A 113 4.37 -4.79 8.05
CA GLY A 113 4.73 -3.95 9.21
C GLY A 113 4.77 -4.88 10.42
N LEU A 114 5.81 -4.85 11.28
CA LEU A 114 6.09 -5.82 12.38
C LEU A 114 4.83 -6.60 12.83
N THR A 115 4.64 -7.78 12.23
CA THR A 115 3.34 -8.46 12.10
C THR A 115 2.93 -9.25 13.34
N ALA A 116 3.89 -9.46 14.23
CA ALA A 116 3.71 -10.05 15.54
C ALA A 116 4.88 -9.64 16.43
N LEU A 117 4.61 -9.39 17.70
CA LEU A 117 5.64 -9.32 18.73
C LEU A 117 5.52 -10.56 19.60
N ASN A 118 6.56 -11.38 19.58
CA ASN A 118 6.64 -12.54 20.43
C ASN A 118 7.44 -12.20 21.69
N PHE A 119 6.85 -12.50 22.84
CA PHE A 119 7.42 -12.27 24.16
C PHE A 119 7.74 -13.60 24.83
N ARG A 120 8.95 -13.72 25.40
CA ARG A 120 9.30 -14.88 26.24
C ARG A 120 9.26 -14.47 27.70
N ILE A 121 8.57 -15.28 28.52
CA ILE A 121 8.50 -15.05 29.97
C ILE A 121 9.92 -14.98 30.55
N GLY A 122 10.21 -13.93 31.32
CA GLY A 122 11.51 -13.69 31.94
C GLY A 122 12.58 -13.09 31.03
N SER A 123 12.31 -12.89 29.73
CA SER A 123 13.22 -12.25 28.79
C SER A 123 12.84 -10.79 28.57
N ASP A 124 13.84 -9.93 28.44
CA ASP A 124 13.72 -8.52 28.06
C ASP A 124 13.88 -8.29 26.55
N HIS A 125 14.04 -9.37 25.78
CA HIS A 125 14.09 -9.35 24.33
C HIS A 125 12.71 -9.59 23.71
N VAL A 126 12.53 -9.07 22.49
CA VAL A 126 11.36 -9.32 21.66
C VAL A 126 11.76 -10.12 20.43
N TYR A 127 10.85 -10.96 19.96
CA TYR A 127 11.09 -11.89 18.87
C TYR A 127 10.08 -11.66 17.74
N ASP A 128 10.50 -11.95 16.50
CA ASP A 128 9.62 -11.96 15.33
C ASP A 128 8.70 -13.19 15.31
N GLY A 129 7.86 -13.32 14.28
CA GLY A 129 6.93 -14.44 14.08
C GLY A 129 7.60 -15.80 13.96
N GLU A 130 8.86 -15.80 13.54
CA GLU A 130 9.73 -16.96 13.30
C GLU A 130 10.54 -17.33 14.55
N GLY A 131 10.50 -16.50 15.60
CA GLY A 131 11.19 -16.72 16.87
C GLY A 131 12.63 -16.20 16.90
N ASN A 132 13.07 -15.45 15.89
CA ASN A 132 14.35 -14.75 15.90
C ASN A 132 14.27 -13.50 16.77
N MET A 133 15.37 -13.18 17.43
CA MET A 133 15.45 -11.99 18.28
C MET A 133 15.50 -10.73 17.41
N LEU A 134 14.63 -9.76 17.70
CA LEU A 134 14.69 -8.43 17.09
C LEU A 134 15.91 -7.64 17.62
N PRO A 135 16.42 -6.66 16.85
CA PRO A 135 17.59 -5.87 17.26
C PRO A 135 17.41 -5.20 18.63
N PRO A 136 18.28 -5.50 19.62
CA PRO A 136 18.07 -5.07 21.02
C PRO A 136 18.20 -3.56 21.22
N ASP A 137 18.92 -2.86 20.34
CA ASP A 137 19.05 -1.40 20.39
C ASP A 137 17.71 -0.68 20.17
N PHE A 138 16.76 -1.35 19.54
CA PHE A 138 15.44 -0.81 19.21
C PHE A 138 14.30 -1.53 19.95
N TYR A 139 14.47 -2.83 20.25
CA TYR A 139 13.40 -3.71 20.74
C TYR A 139 13.75 -4.40 22.07
N THR A 140 13.89 -3.59 23.12
CA THR A 140 14.03 -4.08 24.50
C THR A 140 12.82 -3.69 25.36
N THR A 141 12.40 -4.62 26.22
CA THR A 141 11.16 -4.52 26.96
C THR A 141 11.34 -4.95 28.42
N PRO A 142 10.57 -4.40 29.39
CA PRO A 142 10.48 -5.00 30.71
C PRO A 142 10.12 -6.49 30.62
N LYS A 143 10.67 -7.33 31.50
CA LYS A 143 10.49 -8.79 31.45
C LYS A 143 9.01 -9.17 31.65
N PRO A 144 8.34 -9.78 30.65
CA PRO A 144 7.02 -10.40 30.83
C PRO A 144 7.10 -11.49 31.89
N PHE A 145 6.02 -11.73 32.63
CA PHE A 145 6.01 -12.70 33.71
C PHE A 145 4.68 -13.43 33.84
N LEU A 146 4.71 -14.55 34.56
CA LEU A 146 3.51 -15.28 34.97
C LEU A 146 3.16 -14.90 36.41
N ALA A 147 1.89 -14.62 36.66
CA ALA A 147 1.34 -14.49 38.00
C ALA A 147 -0.01 -15.21 38.06
N ASN A 148 -0.14 -16.16 39.00
CA ASN A 148 -1.35 -16.98 39.17
C ASN A 148 -1.83 -17.64 37.86
N GLY A 149 -0.90 -18.17 37.06
CA GLY A 149 -1.19 -18.79 35.77
C GLY A 149 -1.58 -17.82 34.65
N VAL A 150 -1.54 -16.50 34.88
CA VAL A 150 -1.83 -15.48 33.88
C VAL A 150 -0.53 -14.84 33.39
N ALA A 151 -0.36 -14.77 32.08
CA ALA A 151 0.77 -14.08 31.44
C ALA A 151 0.53 -12.57 31.40
N TYR A 152 1.51 -11.83 31.90
CA TYR A 152 1.51 -10.38 31.95
C TYR A 152 2.60 -9.81 31.03
N VAL A 153 2.18 -8.90 30.15
CA VAL A 153 3.05 -8.22 29.20
C VAL A 153 3.15 -6.73 29.55
N PRO A 154 4.32 -6.10 29.33
CA PRO A 154 4.51 -4.68 29.61
C PRO A 154 3.78 -3.81 28.59
N VAL A 155 3.05 -2.83 29.10
CA VAL A 155 2.21 -1.94 28.27
C VAL A 155 3.04 -1.11 27.28
N LYS A 156 4.25 -0.70 27.66
CA LYS A 156 5.13 0.12 26.80
C LYS A 156 5.46 -0.55 25.46
N ALA A 157 5.58 -1.88 25.44
CA ALA A 157 5.90 -2.62 24.21
C ALA A 157 4.74 -2.64 23.20
N LEU A 158 3.51 -2.34 23.65
CA LEU A 158 2.33 -2.31 22.77
C LEU A 158 2.33 -1.08 21.85
N ALA A 159 3.09 -0.03 22.17
CA ALA A 159 3.26 1.12 21.28
C ALA A 159 3.86 0.75 19.93
N TRP A 160 4.67 -0.31 19.88
CA TRP A 160 5.20 -0.86 18.62
C TRP A 160 4.12 -1.53 17.75
N LEU A 161 2.95 -1.83 18.32
CA LEU A 161 1.77 -2.33 17.61
C LEU A 161 0.74 -1.23 17.32
N GLY A 162 1.10 0.05 17.52
CA GLY A 162 0.19 1.18 17.27
C GLY A 162 -0.81 1.46 18.39
N LEU A 163 -0.65 0.86 19.57
CA LEU A 163 -1.46 1.17 20.75
C LEU A 163 -0.79 2.30 21.56
N SER A 164 -1.51 3.40 21.76
CA SER A 164 -1.13 4.38 22.77
C SER A 164 -1.61 3.91 24.13
N ALA A 165 -0.76 4.03 25.15
CA ALA A 165 -1.12 3.67 26.50
C ALA A 165 -0.57 4.66 27.52
N ALA A 166 -1.43 5.05 28.46
CA ALA A 166 -1.10 5.98 29.52
C ALA A 166 -1.64 5.49 30.86
N THR A 167 -1.08 6.02 31.93
CA THR A 167 -1.62 5.86 33.28
C THR A 167 -2.01 7.22 33.82
N ALA A 168 -3.28 7.38 34.20
CA ALA A 168 -3.81 8.59 34.81
C ALA A 168 -4.92 8.21 35.80
N ASP A 169 -5.03 8.94 36.91
CA ASP A 169 -6.15 8.84 37.86
C ASP A 169 -6.47 7.41 38.35
N GLY A 170 -5.42 6.61 38.61
CA GLY A 170 -5.58 5.23 39.06
C GLY A 170 -6.05 4.26 37.98
N GLN A 171 -5.99 4.66 36.71
CA GLN A 171 -6.40 3.86 35.56
C GLN A 171 -5.26 3.68 34.55
N VAL A 172 -5.33 2.57 33.82
CA VAL A 172 -4.61 2.37 32.57
C VAL A 172 -5.57 2.73 31.45
N VAL A 173 -5.19 3.66 30.59
CA VAL A 173 -5.95 4.06 29.41
C VAL A 173 -5.21 3.60 28.17
N TRP A 174 -5.89 2.86 27.30
CA TRP A 174 -5.40 2.43 26.00
C TRP A 174 -6.22 3.04 24.91
N GLN A 175 -5.56 3.47 23.86
CA GLN A 175 -6.19 4.03 22.69
C GLN A 175 -5.55 3.45 21.45
N TRP A 176 -6.37 2.99 20.52
CA TRP A 176 -5.94 2.57 19.19
C TRP A 176 -6.98 2.99 18.17
N SER A 177 -6.63 2.84 16.91
CA SER A 177 -7.55 3.14 15.83
C SER A 177 -7.46 2.10 14.73
N GLU A 178 -8.61 1.71 14.22
CA GLU A 178 -8.75 0.78 13.11
C GLU A 178 -9.14 1.57 11.86
N LYS A 179 -8.39 1.34 10.79
CA LYS A 179 -8.70 1.90 9.48
C LYS A 179 -9.54 0.88 8.76
N THR A 180 -10.79 1.23 8.49
CA THR A 180 -11.73 0.34 7.81
C THR A 180 -12.06 0.89 6.43
N ALA A 181 -12.44 0.00 5.53
CA ALA A 181 -12.74 0.34 4.15
C ALA A 181 -14.11 -0.22 3.79
N GLN A 182 -15.00 0.64 3.33
CA GLN A 182 -16.28 0.27 2.77
C GLN A 182 -16.22 0.40 1.25
N VAL A 183 -16.38 -0.71 0.54
CA VAL A 183 -16.50 -0.71 -0.92
C VAL A 183 -17.95 -0.36 -1.27
N MET A 184 -18.13 0.75 -1.98
CA MET A 184 -19.44 1.25 -2.42
C MET A 184 -19.73 0.81 -3.87
N ARG A 185 -18.69 0.65 -4.69
CA ARG A 185 -18.76 0.09 -6.04
C ARG A 185 -17.66 -0.95 -6.21
N ALA A 186 -18.03 -2.22 -6.13
CA ALA A 186 -17.07 -3.33 -6.18
C ALA A 186 -16.53 -3.60 -7.59
N SER A 187 -17.32 -3.34 -8.64
CA SER A 187 -16.85 -3.55 -10.01
C SER A 187 -17.60 -2.73 -11.05
N TRP A 188 -16.95 -2.49 -12.19
CA TRP A 188 -17.56 -1.98 -13.41
C TRP A 188 -16.73 -2.27 -14.66
N ASP A 189 -17.37 -2.04 -15.80
CA ASP A 189 -16.82 -2.23 -17.14
C ASP A 189 -16.63 -0.88 -17.83
N THR A 190 -15.65 -0.79 -18.72
CA THR A 190 -15.37 0.38 -19.57
C THR A 190 -14.69 -0.05 -20.86
N ASN A 191 -14.80 0.74 -21.93
CA ASN A 191 -14.00 0.55 -23.14
C ASN A 191 -12.77 1.48 -23.15
N GLU A 192 -12.71 2.42 -22.20
CA GLU A 192 -11.68 3.44 -22.11
C GLU A 192 -10.35 2.90 -21.58
N ALA A 193 -9.24 3.50 -22.03
CA ALA A 193 -7.90 3.18 -21.58
C ALA A 193 -7.61 3.63 -20.14
N GLU A 194 -8.43 4.53 -19.62
CA GLU A 194 -8.34 5.02 -18.26
C GLU A 194 -9.71 5.06 -17.60
N THR A 195 -9.71 5.10 -16.27
CA THR A 195 -10.93 5.29 -15.49
C THR A 195 -10.69 6.34 -14.42
N THR A 196 -11.69 7.19 -14.20
CA THR A 196 -11.67 8.20 -13.16
C THR A 196 -12.77 7.90 -12.16
N PHE A 197 -12.43 7.94 -10.87
CA PHE A 197 -13.36 7.68 -9.78
C PHE A 197 -12.96 8.45 -8.53
N THR A 198 -13.86 8.51 -7.56
CA THR A 198 -13.61 9.19 -6.28
C THR A 198 -13.68 8.25 -5.09
N VAL A 199 -12.94 8.59 -4.05
CA VAL A 199 -12.92 7.90 -2.77
C VAL A 199 -13.14 8.93 -1.67
N LEU A 200 -14.04 8.62 -0.74
CA LEU A 200 -14.17 9.37 0.51
C LEU A 200 -13.18 8.84 1.51
N TYR A 201 -12.51 9.72 2.25
CA TYR A 201 -11.66 9.31 3.37
C TYR A 201 -11.86 10.26 4.54
N ARG A 202 -11.91 9.71 5.77
CA ARG A 202 -12.00 10.49 7.01
C ARG A 202 -10.90 11.55 7.03
N LYS A 203 -11.26 12.80 7.36
CA LYS A 203 -10.35 13.95 7.36
C LYS A 203 -9.09 13.72 8.20
N GLU A 204 -9.21 12.91 9.24
CA GLU A 204 -8.14 12.54 10.17
C GLU A 204 -7.16 11.51 9.59
N LEU A 205 -7.48 10.88 8.45
CA LEU A 205 -6.56 10.01 7.71
C LEU A 205 -5.67 10.85 6.78
N TYR A 206 -4.44 10.39 6.57
CA TYR A 206 -3.66 10.82 5.42
C TYR A 206 -4.40 10.45 4.12
N ALA A 207 -4.21 11.25 3.07
CA ALA A 207 -4.77 10.97 1.76
C ALA A 207 -4.38 9.54 1.34
N PRO A 208 -5.34 8.73 0.88
CA PRO A 208 -5.04 7.37 0.47
C PRO A 208 -4.20 7.36 -0.80
N GLN A 209 -3.53 6.24 -1.03
CA GLN A 209 -2.84 5.93 -2.27
C GLN A 209 -3.71 5.01 -3.11
N LEU A 210 -3.58 5.14 -4.44
CA LEU A 210 -4.13 4.13 -5.34
C LEU A 210 -3.03 3.09 -5.60
N MET A 211 -3.38 1.83 -5.40
CA MET A 211 -2.53 0.69 -5.72
C MET A 211 -3.15 -0.12 -6.86
N ALA A 212 -2.31 -0.62 -7.75
CA ALA A 212 -2.68 -1.53 -8.83
C ALA A 212 -1.81 -2.78 -8.76
N SER A 213 -2.39 -3.94 -9.05
CA SER A 213 -1.59 -5.17 -9.16
C SER A 213 -0.69 -5.10 -10.39
N THR A 214 0.58 -5.47 -10.23
CA THR A 214 1.58 -5.53 -11.30
C THR A 214 2.01 -6.95 -11.65
N GLY A 215 1.19 -7.93 -11.26
CA GLY A 215 1.42 -9.37 -11.48
C GLY A 215 1.40 -10.17 -10.18
N ALA A 216 2.00 -11.36 -10.20
CA ALA A 216 1.96 -12.30 -9.08
C ALA A 216 2.55 -11.72 -7.78
N GLY A 217 1.68 -11.42 -6.80
CA GLY A 217 2.04 -10.92 -5.48
C GLY A 217 2.66 -9.51 -5.47
N SER A 218 2.64 -8.81 -6.60
CA SER A 218 3.26 -7.48 -6.74
C SER A 218 2.19 -6.42 -6.95
N TRP A 219 2.38 -5.28 -6.29
CA TRP A 219 1.52 -4.12 -6.39
C TRP A 219 2.40 -2.88 -6.54
N SER A 220 2.04 -1.98 -7.45
CA SER A 220 2.58 -0.63 -7.49
C SER A 220 1.53 0.33 -6.93
N GLY A 221 1.97 1.39 -6.28
CA GLY A 221 1.06 2.38 -5.73
C GLY A 221 1.67 3.75 -5.69
N GLY A 222 0.80 4.77 -5.70
CA GLY A 222 1.21 6.16 -5.69
C GLY A 222 0.04 7.10 -5.49
N THR A 223 0.35 8.39 -5.50
CA THR A 223 -0.62 9.49 -5.51
C THR A 223 -0.65 10.22 -6.85
N ASP A 224 0.04 9.69 -7.86
CA ASP A 224 0.09 10.27 -9.19
C ASP A 224 -1.30 10.25 -9.82
N GLY A 225 -1.69 11.36 -10.43
CA GLY A 225 -3.04 11.55 -10.97
C GLY A 225 -4.14 11.66 -9.90
N SER A 226 -3.79 11.82 -8.61
CA SER A 226 -4.77 12.04 -7.54
C SER A 226 -4.98 13.53 -7.23
N GLN A 227 -6.22 13.89 -6.92
CA GLN A 227 -6.59 15.27 -6.56
C GLN A 227 -7.68 15.29 -5.50
N VAL A 228 -7.48 16.01 -4.40
CA VAL A 228 -8.56 16.28 -3.43
C VAL A 228 -9.54 17.26 -4.08
N VAL A 229 -10.76 16.79 -4.37
CA VAL A 229 -11.79 17.54 -5.10
C VAL A 229 -12.88 18.12 -4.21
N ALA A 230 -13.00 17.64 -2.96
CA ALA A 230 -13.85 18.24 -1.94
C ALA A 230 -13.31 17.96 -0.55
N LYS A 231 -13.62 18.83 0.41
CA LYS A 231 -13.18 18.73 1.81
C LYS A 231 -14.36 18.99 2.74
N ASP A 232 -14.22 18.55 3.99
CA ASP A 232 -15.17 18.84 5.07
C ASP A 232 -16.61 18.41 4.77
N ILE A 233 -16.76 17.27 4.08
CA ILE A 233 -18.06 16.63 3.81
C ILE A 233 -18.52 15.95 5.09
N GLU A 234 -19.63 16.40 5.66
CA GLU A 234 -20.21 15.81 6.87
C GLU A 234 -21.10 14.60 6.54
N ILE A 235 -20.78 13.45 7.14
CA ILE A 235 -21.57 12.21 7.05
C ILE A 235 -21.59 11.58 8.44
N ASP A 236 -22.77 11.35 9.01
CA ASP A 236 -22.95 10.70 10.31
C ASP A 236 -22.13 11.35 11.45
N GLY A 237 -22.04 12.69 11.46
CA GLY A 237 -21.26 13.47 12.45
C GLY A 237 -19.74 13.40 12.27
N ASN A 238 -19.27 12.85 11.15
CA ASN A 238 -17.86 12.71 10.81
C ASN A 238 -17.51 13.53 9.57
N LEU A 239 -16.30 14.10 9.53
CA LEU A 239 -15.82 14.86 8.39
C LEU A 239 -14.98 14.00 7.45
N TYR A 240 -15.27 14.13 6.15
CA TYR A 240 -14.59 13.44 5.07
C TYR A 240 -14.02 14.42 4.06
N ASN A 241 -12.93 14.01 3.43
CA ASN A 241 -12.44 14.61 2.19
C ASN A 241 -12.74 13.64 1.05
N ARG A 242 -12.96 14.17 -0.16
CA ARG A 242 -13.10 13.39 -1.39
C ARG A 242 -11.85 13.57 -2.23
N ILE A 243 -11.22 12.46 -2.57
CA ILE A 243 -10.09 12.42 -3.51
C ILE A 243 -10.54 11.74 -4.81
N ARG A 244 -10.16 12.32 -5.93
CA ARG A 244 -10.32 11.74 -7.26
C ARG A 244 -9.03 11.04 -7.65
N PHE A 245 -9.14 9.88 -8.27
CA PHE A 245 -8.03 9.17 -8.90
C PHE A 245 -8.34 8.96 -10.37
N THR A 246 -7.31 8.99 -11.20
CA THR A 246 -7.34 8.51 -12.58
C THR A 246 -6.34 7.37 -12.72
N ALA A 247 -6.83 6.20 -13.13
CA ALA A 247 -6.04 4.99 -13.27
C ALA A 247 -5.93 4.60 -14.74
N GLN A 248 -4.72 4.31 -15.20
CA GLN A 248 -4.50 3.67 -16.49
C GLN A 248 -4.90 2.19 -16.40
N LEU A 249 -5.64 1.71 -17.38
CA LEU A 249 -6.19 0.37 -17.42
C LEU A 249 -5.54 -0.44 -18.54
N HIS A 250 -5.05 -1.62 -18.18
CA HIS A 250 -4.70 -2.61 -19.18
C HIS A 250 -5.94 -3.32 -19.72
N PRO A 251 -5.87 -3.96 -20.90
CA PRO A 251 -6.96 -4.80 -21.41
C PRO A 251 -7.37 -5.89 -20.41
N GLY A 252 -8.68 -6.11 -20.26
CA GLY A 252 -9.23 -7.11 -19.35
C GLY A 252 -9.33 -6.63 -17.90
N ILE A 253 -9.07 -7.54 -16.95
CA ILE A 253 -9.35 -7.34 -15.52
C ILE A 253 -8.25 -6.54 -14.83
N ASN A 254 -8.57 -5.35 -14.34
CA ASN A 254 -7.70 -4.52 -13.51
C ASN A 254 -8.18 -4.56 -12.06
N ILE A 255 -7.32 -4.99 -11.13
CA ILE A 255 -7.61 -4.91 -9.69
C ILE A 255 -6.90 -3.70 -9.10
N LEU A 256 -7.70 -2.86 -8.46
CA LEU A 256 -7.28 -1.60 -7.87
C LEU A 256 -7.63 -1.58 -6.37
N GLN A 257 -6.77 -0.95 -5.58
CA GLN A 257 -6.97 -0.81 -4.14
C GLN A 257 -6.71 0.64 -3.70
N ALA A 258 -7.71 1.27 -3.10
CA ALA A 258 -7.54 2.58 -2.46
C ALA A 258 -7.12 2.37 -1.00
N ALA A 259 -5.83 2.48 -0.72
CA ALA A 259 -5.23 2.12 0.56
C ALA A 259 -4.88 3.36 1.39
N PRO A 260 -5.34 3.46 2.64
CA PRO A 260 -4.76 4.39 3.59
C PRO A 260 -3.39 3.87 4.03
N ALA A 261 -2.46 4.78 4.36
CA ALA A 261 -1.11 4.39 4.78
C ALA A 261 -1.14 3.33 5.90
N GLY A 262 -0.45 2.20 5.70
CA GLY A 262 -0.31 1.13 6.70
C GLY A 262 -1.57 0.31 6.99
N SER A 263 -2.55 0.23 6.08
CA SER A 263 -3.68 -0.72 6.18
C SER A 263 -4.09 -1.22 4.79
N SER A 264 -4.78 -2.36 4.76
CA SER A 264 -5.44 -2.86 3.56
C SER A 264 -6.57 -1.91 3.15
N GLY A 265 -6.52 -1.45 1.91
CA GLY A 265 -7.50 -0.52 1.35
C GLY A 265 -8.82 -1.16 0.91
N ALA A 266 -9.70 -0.32 0.38
CA ALA A 266 -10.87 -0.77 -0.37
C ALA A 266 -10.42 -1.31 -1.73
N GLU A 267 -10.74 -2.57 -2.03
CA GLU A 267 -10.44 -3.18 -3.33
C GLU A 267 -11.66 -3.20 -4.24
N PHE A 268 -11.44 -2.94 -5.52
CA PHE A 268 -12.45 -2.96 -6.55
C PHE A 268 -11.86 -3.37 -7.91
N LYS A 269 -12.72 -3.83 -8.81
CA LYS A 269 -12.35 -4.40 -10.11
C LYS A 269 -12.87 -3.56 -11.27
N VAL A 270 -12.00 -3.19 -12.19
CA VAL A 270 -12.37 -2.52 -13.44
C VAL A 270 -12.04 -3.41 -14.62
N VAL A 271 -13.03 -3.71 -15.46
CA VAL A 271 -12.82 -4.53 -16.66
C VAL A 271 -12.77 -3.60 -17.86
N ARG A 272 -11.62 -3.55 -18.54
CA ARG A 272 -11.47 -2.82 -19.79
C ARG A 272 -11.76 -3.75 -20.97
N HIS A 273 -12.83 -3.46 -21.69
CA HIS A 273 -13.13 -4.09 -22.97
C HIS A 273 -12.36 -3.40 -24.10
N VAL A 274 -11.87 -4.20 -25.03
CA VAL A 274 -11.15 -3.70 -26.20
C VAL A 274 -11.88 -4.23 -27.43
N ASP A 275 -12.53 -3.30 -28.14
CA ASP A 275 -13.33 -3.63 -29.32
C ASP A 275 -12.42 -3.99 -30.51
N ASP A 276 -11.30 -3.30 -30.68
CA ASP A 276 -10.27 -3.61 -31.68
C ASP A 276 -8.92 -3.91 -31.01
N PRO A 277 -8.60 -5.20 -30.78
CA PRO A 277 -7.32 -5.61 -30.22
C PRO A 277 -6.12 -5.18 -31.08
N SER A 278 -6.28 -5.05 -32.39
CA SER A 278 -5.16 -4.74 -33.31
C SER A 278 -4.61 -3.33 -33.15
N ALA A 279 -5.41 -2.42 -32.57
CA ALA A 279 -5.01 -1.04 -32.30
C ALA A 279 -4.14 -0.88 -31.04
N LEU A 280 -4.00 -1.93 -30.22
CA LEU A 280 -3.22 -1.87 -28.99
C LEU A 280 -1.81 -2.39 -29.20
N PRO A 281 -0.76 -1.54 -29.07
CA PRO A 281 0.61 -2.02 -29.13
C PRO A 281 0.94 -2.89 -27.93
N VAL A 282 1.93 -3.76 -28.08
CA VAL A 282 2.56 -4.46 -26.95
C VAL A 282 3.25 -3.44 -26.06
N ASN A 283 3.00 -3.49 -24.74
CA ASN A 283 3.55 -2.52 -23.81
C ASN A 283 5.03 -2.85 -23.56
N LEU A 284 5.91 -1.88 -23.78
CA LEU A 284 7.36 -1.97 -23.58
C LEU A 284 7.75 -1.05 -22.43
N THR A 285 8.61 -1.53 -21.52
CA THR A 285 9.23 -0.64 -20.53
C THR A 285 10.19 0.33 -21.22
N GLU A 286 10.44 1.48 -20.59
CA GLU A 286 11.35 2.50 -21.14
C GLU A 286 12.74 1.91 -21.45
N GLU A 287 13.25 1.07 -20.55
CA GLU A 287 14.50 0.33 -20.78
C GLU A 287 14.42 -0.55 -22.03
N ALA A 288 13.33 -1.33 -22.17
CA ALA A 288 13.17 -2.27 -23.26
C ALA A 288 13.10 -1.62 -24.64
N GLN A 289 12.69 -0.35 -24.76
CA GLN A 289 12.63 0.34 -26.05
C GLN A 289 14.01 0.41 -26.74
N GLY A 290 15.10 0.38 -25.97
CA GLY A 290 16.47 0.32 -26.51
C GLY A 290 16.97 -1.08 -26.87
N TYR A 291 16.30 -2.14 -26.40
CA TYR A 291 16.76 -3.53 -26.53
C TYR A 291 15.81 -4.43 -27.31
N LEU A 292 14.50 -4.17 -27.31
CA LEU A 292 13.49 -5.14 -27.71
C LEU A 292 12.57 -4.55 -28.77
N THR A 293 12.36 -5.32 -29.84
CA THR A 293 11.24 -5.14 -30.76
C THR A 293 10.40 -6.41 -30.75
N VAL A 294 9.10 -6.28 -30.46
CA VAL A 294 8.17 -7.41 -30.49
C VAL A 294 7.53 -7.50 -31.87
N GLU A 295 7.67 -8.65 -32.52
CA GLU A 295 7.08 -8.93 -33.84
C GLU A 295 5.82 -9.80 -33.73
N ALA A 296 5.71 -10.61 -32.67
CA ALA A 296 4.51 -11.34 -32.30
C ALA A 296 4.35 -11.43 -30.77
N PRO A 297 3.13 -11.28 -30.21
CA PRO A 297 1.90 -10.96 -30.91
C PRO A 297 1.92 -9.55 -31.51
N ALA A 298 1.11 -9.32 -32.56
CA ALA A 298 1.02 -8.01 -33.22
C ALA A 298 0.38 -6.93 -32.32
N SER A 299 -0.32 -7.35 -31.28
CA SER A 299 -1.01 -6.49 -30.33
C SER A 299 -0.71 -6.84 -28.88
N GLY A 300 -0.81 -5.85 -28.00
CA GLY A 300 -0.74 -6.00 -26.55
C GLY A 300 -1.94 -6.71 -25.93
N PHE A 301 -2.95 -7.05 -26.73
CA PHE A 301 -4.10 -7.85 -26.31
C PHE A 301 -4.44 -8.92 -27.34
N VAL A 302 -4.57 -10.17 -26.87
CA VAL A 302 -4.85 -11.33 -27.72
C VAL A 302 -6.12 -12.02 -27.21
N LYS A 303 -7.10 -12.21 -28.08
CA LYS A 303 -8.22 -13.12 -27.83
C LYS A 303 -7.97 -14.44 -28.54
N THR A 304 -8.05 -15.55 -27.83
CA THR A 304 -7.78 -16.88 -28.38
C THR A 304 -8.63 -17.95 -27.69
N LYS A 305 -8.65 -19.17 -28.24
CA LYS A 305 -9.25 -20.32 -27.54
C LYS A 305 -8.22 -20.99 -26.65
N ALA A 306 -8.67 -21.55 -25.53
CA ALA A 306 -7.80 -22.38 -24.70
C ALA A 306 -7.16 -23.52 -25.54
N GLY A 307 -5.86 -23.76 -25.33
CA GLY A 307 -5.04 -24.74 -26.04
C GLY A 307 -4.47 -24.26 -27.38
N MET A 308 -4.94 -23.14 -27.94
CA MET A 308 -4.40 -22.62 -29.20
C MET A 308 -3.01 -22.00 -29.00
N PRO A 309 -2.04 -22.30 -29.88
CA PRO A 309 -0.72 -21.67 -29.83
C PRO A 309 -0.81 -20.15 -30.09
N ILE A 310 -0.14 -19.39 -29.23
CA ILE A 310 0.07 -17.94 -29.37
C ILE A 310 1.54 -17.75 -29.74
N PRO A 311 1.86 -17.22 -30.94
CA PRO A 311 3.24 -16.96 -31.32
C PRO A 311 3.82 -15.81 -30.49
N VAL A 312 5.06 -15.98 -30.06
CA VAL A 312 5.83 -14.94 -29.36
C VAL A 312 7.19 -14.83 -30.03
N ALA A 313 7.46 -13.70 -30.67
CA ALA A 313 8.66 -13.50 -31.47
C ALA A 313 9.09 -12.03 -31.45
N GLY A 314 10.37 -11.81 -31.69
CA GLY A 314 10.92 -10.47 -31.74
C GLY A 314 12.43 -10.46 -31.93
N LYS A 315 12.96 -9.24 -31.89
CA LYS A 315 14.39 -8.96 -32.02
C LYS A 315 14.92 -8.36 -30.73
N VAL A 316 16.12 -8.76 -30.36
CA VAL A 316 16.85 -8.24 -29.21
C VAL A 316 18.14 -7.62 -29.71
N GLY A 317 18.26 -6.30 -29.55
CA GLY A 317 19.52 -5.59 -29.63
C GLY A 317 20.31 -5.77 -28.33
N ASP A 318 21.60 -6.07 -28.44
CA ASP A 318 22.52 -6.12 -27.31
C ASP A 318 23.57 -5.00 -27.44
N PRO A 319 23.17 -3.72 -27.28
CA PRO A 319 24.04 -2.57 -27.52
C PRO A 319 25.24 -2.51 -26.56
N HIS A 320 25.21 -3.27 -25.47
CA HIS A 320 26.28 -3.33 -24.48
C HIS A 320 27.06 -4.64 -24.50
N ASN A 321 26.81 -5.54 -25.46
CA ASN A 321 27.45 -6.86 -25.57
C ASN A 321 27.39 -7.66 -24.27
N LEU A 322 26.24 -7.64 -23.58
CA LEU A 322 25.97 -8.38 -22.35
C LEU A 322 25.81 -9.89 -22.58
N GLY A 323 25.76 -10.32 -23.84
CA GLY A 323 25.66 -11.71 -24.25
C GLY A 323 24.27 -12.26 -24.04
N PHE A 324 23.23 -11.51 -24.43
CA PHE A 324 21.84 -11.96 -24.29
C PHE A 324 21.59 -13.30 -25.02
N ASP A 325 21.13 -14.30 -24.29
CA ASP A 325 21.04 -15.70 -24.73
C ASP A 325 19.60 -16.23 -24.79
N LYS A 326 18.71 -15.72 -23.94
CA LYS A 326 17.30 -16.10 -23.92
C LYS A 326 16.43 -15.00 -23.33
N VAL A 327 15.21 -14.87 -23.83
CA VAL A 327 14.13 -14.20 -23.09
C VAL A 327 13.35 -15.22 -22.30
N THR A 328 12.80 -14.81 -21.16
CA THR A 328 11.95 -15.68 -20.34
C THR A 328 10.54 -15.14 -20.35
N LEU A 329 9.60 -15.95 -20.83
CA LEU A 329 8.17 -15.66 -20.73
C LEU A 329 7.67 -16.10 -19.36
N VAL A 330 6.97 -15.21 -18.66
CA VAL A 330 6.27 -15.51 -17.42
C VAL A 330 4.78 -15.39 -17.67
N ILE A 331 4.07 -16.51 -17.47
CA ILE A 331 2.63 -16.66 -17.76
C ILE A 331 1.89 -16.60 -16.44
N GLN A 332 1.09 -15.55 -16.25
CA GLN A 332 0.34 -15.33 -15.02
C GLN A 332 -1.15 -15.39 -15.31
N LYS A 333 -1.89 -16.21 -14.56
CA LYS A 333 -3.36 -16.31 -14.64
C LYS A 333 -3.98 -15.44 -13.55
N TYR A 334 -5.03 -14.71 -13.89
CA TYR A 334 -5.87 -14.07 -12.89
C TYR A 334 -6.52 -15.13 -11.99
N ALA A 335 -6.12 -15.15 -10.72
CA ALA A 335 -6.54 -16.14 -9.74
C ALA A 335 -6.36 -15.55 -8.33
N PRO A 336 -7.21 -14.60 -7.91
CA PRO A 336 -7.04 -13.90 -6.65
C PRO A 336 -7.12 -14.89 -5.48
N ARG A 337 -6.10 -14.88 -4.62
CA ARG A 337 -5.98 -15.72 -3.42
C ARG A 337 -5.70 -14.87 -2.18
N GLY A 338 -6.52 -15.06 -1.17
CA GLY A 338 -6.43 -14.33 0.09
C GLY A 338 -7.19 -13.00 0.04
N SER A 339 -6.93 -12.16 1.03
CA SER A 339 -7.48 -10.81 1.15
C SER A 339 -6.49 -9.95 1.92
N GLY A 340 -6.69 -8.64 1.92
CA GLY A 340 -5.85 -7.70 2.65
C GLY A 340 -4.86 -6.95 1.76
N PHE A 341 -3.84 -6.36 2.40
CA PHE A 341 -2.90 -5.46 1.74
C PHE A 341 -2.03 -6.22 0.75
N ALA A 342 -2.01 -5.75 -0.50
CA ALA A 342 -1.17 -6.28 -1.56
C ALA A 342 -1.23 -7.82 -1.71
N HIS A 343 -2.43 -8.41 -1.63
CA HIS A 343 -2.61 -9.85 -1.70
C HIS A 343 -2.32 -10.40 -3.11
N GLN A 344 -2.20 -11.73 -3.25
CA GLN A 344 -1.88 -12.34 -4.53
C GLN A 344 -3.08 -12.33 -5.48
N VAL A 345 -3.06 -11.46 -6.49
CA VAL A 345 -4.12 -11.35 -7.53
C VAL A 345 -3.89 -12.31 -8.70
N TYR A 346 -2.62 -12.49 -9.07
CA TYR A 346 -2.20 -13.36 -10.16
C TYR A 346 -1.36 -14.54 -9.66
N GLU A 347 -1.51 -15.69 -10.31
CA GLU A 347 -0.71 -16.88 -10.08
C GLU A 347 0.16 -17.15 -11.30
N THR A 348 1.47 -17.34 -11.09
CA THR A 348 2.35 -17.82 -12.16
C THR A 348 2.01 -19.28 -12.47
N VAL A 349 1.43 -19.52 -13.64
CA VAL A 349 1.02 -20.86 -14.10
C VAL A 349 2.00 -21.48 -15.09
N GLY A 350 2.98 -20.71 -15.55
CA GLY A 350 4.02 -21.22 -16.44
C GLY A 350 5.16 -20.23 -16.62
N THR A 351 6.32 -20.78 -16.95
CA THR A 351 7.50 -20.04 -17.37
C THR A 351 8.10 -20.76 -18.58
N GLN A 352 8.52 -20.01 -19.59
CA GLN A 352 9.11 -20.58 -20.80
C GLN A 352 10.29 -19.75 -21.27
N ASP A 353 11.45 -20.39 -21.38
CA ASP A 353 12.64 -19.79 -21.97
C ASP A 353 12.61 -19.91 -23.48
N ILE A 354 12.87 -18.82 -24.20
CA ILE A 354 13.02 -18.79 -25.64
C ILE A 354 14.43 -18.33 -25.96
N ALA A 355 15.20 -19.20 -26.63
CA ALA A 355 16.57 -18.90 -27.03
C ALA A 355 16.62 -17.73 -28.02
N ILE A 356 17.58 -16.85 -27.82
CA ILE A 356 17.95 -15.80 -28.76
C ILE A 356 19.02 -16.37 -29.69
N LYS A 357 18.77 -16.35 -31.00
CA LYS A 357 19.70 -16.76 -32.04
C LYS A 357 19.80 -15.63 -33.06
N ASP A 358 21.03 -15.23 -33.37
CA ASP A 358 21.31 -14.14 -34.33
C ASP A 358 20.49 -12.87 -34.03
N GLY A 359 20.39 -12.51 -32.74
CA GLY A 359 19.66 -11.32 -32.26
C GLY A 359 18.14 -11.44 -32.34
N SER A 360 17.58 -12.63 -32.59
CA SER A 360 16.13 -12.84 -32.71
C SER A 360 15.67 -14.00 -31.83
N PHE A 361 14.43 -13.95 -31.37
CA PHE A 361 13.78 -15.06 -30.66
C PHE A 361 12.43 -15.37 -31.31
N SER A 362 12.04 -16.64 -31.28
CA SER A 362 10.75 -17.09 -31.79
C SER A 362 10.32 -18.36 -31.06
N GLY A 363 9.08 -18.37 -30.60
CA GLY A 363 8.46 -19.50 -29.93
C GLY A 363 6.95 -19.37 -29.91
N SER A 364 6.30 -20.24 -29.14
CA SER A 364 4.87 -20.14 -28.90
C SER A 364 4.54 -20.61 -27.48
N ILE A 365 3.45 -20.08 -26.94
CA ILE A 365 2.84 -20.51 -25.68
C ILE A 365 1.44 -21.04 -25.98
N ALA A 366 0.95 -21.99 -25.18
CA ALA A 366 -0.43 -22.45 -25.23
C ALA A 366 -1.04 -22.41 -23.83
N LEU A 367 -2.15 -21.69 -23.69
CA LEU A 367 -2.85 -21.52 -22.41
C LEU A 367 -3.84 -22.66 -22.24
N LYS A 368 -3.61 -23.57 -21.29
CA LYS A 368 -4.38 -24.81 -21.15
C LYS A 368 -5.82 -24.61 -20.67
N GLU A 369 -6.06 -23.55 -19.91
CA GLU A 369 -7.34 -23.27 -19.27
C GLU A 369 -7.91 -21.97 -19.82
N THR A 370 -9.21 -21.79 -19.66
CA THR A 370 -9.88 -20.52 -19.95
C THR A 370 -9.57 -19.48 -18.86
N GLY A 371 -9.63 -18.20 -19.22
CA GLY A 371 -9.50 -17.08 -18.30
C GLY A 371 -8.66 -15.91 -18.83
N SER A 372 -8.38 -14.96 -17.94
CA SER A 372 -7.56 -13.78 -18.22
C SER A 372 -6.12 -13.99 -17.77
N TYR A 373 -5.18 -13.69 -18.66
CA TYR A 373 -3.75 -13.89 -18.45
C TYR A 373 -2.96 -12.61 -18.69
N TRP A 374 -1.89 -12.45 -17.90
CA TRP A 374 -0.84 -11.47 -18.07
C TRP A 374 0.43 -12.22 -18.46
N ILE A 375 0.95 -11.93 -19.66
CA ILE A 375 2.20 -12.53 -20.15
C ILE A 375 3.28 -11.46 -20.12
N ALA A 376 4.34 -11.71 -19.37
CA ALA A 376 5.51 -10.84 -19.34
C ALA A 376 6.67 -11.46 -20.14
N ILE A 377 7.33 -10.65 -20.94
CA ILE A 377 8.61 -10.97 -21.58
C ILE A 377 9.70 -10.34 -20.71
N ASN A 378 10.44 -11.18 -20.00
CA ASN A 378 11.54 -10.74 -19.16
C ASN A 378 12.88 -10.86 -19.88
N SER A 379 13.77 -9.92 -19.58
CA SER A 379 15.14 -9.89 -20.06
C SER A 379 15.92 -11.13 -19.61
N PRO A 380 17.06 -11.44 -20.25
CA PRO A 380 18.06 -12.29 -19.64
C PRO A 380 18.44 -11.77 -18.24
N ALA A 381 18.79 -12.67 -17.31
CA ALA A 381 19.26 -12.32 -15.97
C ALA A 381 20.70 -11.79 -15.97
N LYS A 382 20.94 -10.73 -16.74
CA LYS A 382 22.26 -10.15 -17.02
C LYS A 382 22.30 -8.64 -16.81
N ILE A 383 21.21 -8.04 -16.33
CA ILE A 383 21.12 -6.60 -16.07
C ILE A 383 21.52 -6.35 -14.61
N PRO A 384 22.55 -5.52 -14.34
CA PRO A 384 22.94 -5.19 -12.98
C PRO A 384 21.82 -4.45 -12.23
N PHE A 385 21.38 -5.01 -11.11
CA PHE A 385 20.43 -4.39 -10.21
C PHE A 385 21.12 -3.97 -8.90
N PRO A 386 21.09 -2.68 -8.51
CA PRO A 386 21.76 -2.19 -7.31
C PRO A 386 21.36 -3.01 -6.07
N GLY A 387 22.36 -3.58 -5.38
CA GLY A 387 22.15 -4.36 -4.16
C GLY A 387 21.67 -5.80 -4.34
N SER A 388 21.42 -6.27 -5.57
CA SER A 388 20.95 -7.66 -5.83
C SER A 388 21.75 -8.43 -6.88
N GLY A 389 22.77 -7.82 -7.48
CA GLY A 389 23.58 -8.47 -8.52
C GLY A 389 22.88 -8.46 -9.88
N LEU A 390 23.10 -9.48 -10.71
CA LEU A 390 22.45 -9.57 -12.02
C LEU A 390 21.00 -10.06 -11.84
N ALA A 391 20.06 -9.30 -12.38
CA ALA A 391 18.63 -9.63 -12.34
C ALA A 391 18.05 -9.65 -13.75
N SER A 392 16.90 -10.31 -13.85
CA SER A 392 16.01 -10.22 -15.00
C SER A 392 14.97 -9.14 -14.69
N VAL A 393 14.70 -8.27 -15.66
CA VAL A 393 13.66 -7.22 -15.55
C VAL A 393 12.59 -7.46 -16.61
N ARG A 394 11.39 -6.95 -16.35
CA ARG A 394 10.32 -7.01 -17.35
C ARG A 394 10.67 -6.06 -18.50
N TRP A 395 10.69 -6.58 -19.72
CA TRP A 395 10.89 -5.77 -20.91
C TRP A 395 9.57 -5.44 -21.61
N ALA A 396 8.69 -6.42 -21.74
CA ALA A 396 7.40 -6.21 -22.37
C ALA A 396 6.29 -7.01 -21.68
N GLU A 397 5.05 -6.64 -21.97
CA GLU A 397 3.88 -7.37 -21.54
C GLU A 397 2.72 -7.27 -22.52
N PHE A 398 1.92 -8.32 -22.54
CA PHE A 398 0.65 -8.36 -23.24
C PHE A 398 -0.35 -9.19 -22.46
N PHE A 399 -1.63 -8.94 -22.73
CA PHE A 399 -2.76 -9.56 -22.05
C PHE A 399 -3.43 -10.56 -22.98
N VAL A 400 -3.92 -11.66 -22.42
CA VAL A 400 -4.61 -12.68 -23.19
C VAL A 400 -5.94 -13.04 -22.53
N GLU A 401 -6.99 -13.08 -23.33
CA GLU A 401 -8.27 -13.68 -22.96
C GLU A 401 -8.38 -15.03 -23.69
N ALA A 402 -8.38 -16.12 -22.93
CA ALA A 402 -8.53 -17.48 -23.44
C ALA A 402 -9.96 -17.98 -23.16
N GLU A 403 -10.72 -18.18 -24.24
CA GLU A 403 -12.13 -18.64 -24.21
C GLU A 403 -12.30 -20.14 -24.47
#